data_AF-A0A511TF18-F1
#
_entry.id   AF-A0A511TF18-F1
#
_cell.length_a   1.000
_cell.length_b   1.000
_cell.length_c   1.000
_cell.angle_alpha   90.00
_cell.angle_beta   90.00
_cell.angle_gamma   90.00
#
_symmetry.space_group_name_H-M   'P 1'
#
loop_
_entity.id
_entity.type
_entity.pdbx_description
1 polymer ?
#
loop_
_entity_poly.entity_id
_entity_poly.type
_entity_poly.pdbx_seq_one_letter_code
_entity_poly.pdbx_strand_id
1 'polypeptide(L)'
;MVVKSASISGRIFIVGQKVAWAVLNGPGVQNFSSVLIHRQLVTRDDVEQVMSECRKSGGNFCEVLVSWGLVPRETLRDLLREHMAGHVQALLAVPDAQALFVPQPRTYSSQLTFALEELVHPVEQHPTHPPVEREVMANVKQTLEETLKIEGAFAACLVDAKSGMCLGSQGGTAAFNIETAAAANTEVVRAKMKAMSVIGIKDKIEDILITLGEQYHIIRPLSTRDGLFFYLALNRANANLAMARFKLADIEKSLAL
;
A
#
# COMPACT_ATOMS: atom_id res chain seq x y z
N MET A 1 -5.18 10.09 15.44
CA MET A 1 -4.50 11.18 16.17
C MET A 1 -5.25 12.48 15.95
N VAL A 2 -5.51 13.24 17.01
CA VAL A 2 -6.09 14.58 16.94
C VAL A 2 -5.01 15.57 17.34
N VAL A 3 -4.84 16.63 16.56
CA VAL A 3 -3.89 17.72 16.83
C VAL A 3 -4.69 19.00 17.05
N LYS A 4 -4.41 19.74 18.12
CA LYS A 4 -5.08 21.03 18.39
C LYS A 4 -4.07 22.11 18.79
N SER A 5 -4.33 23.31 18.31
CA SER A 5 -3.73 24.58 18.73
C SER A 5 -4.80 25.67 18.79
N ALA A 6 -4.44 26.89 19.19
CA ALA A 6 -5.35 28.03 19.32
C ALA A 6 -6.03 28.45 18.00
N SER A 7 -5.37 28.22 16.85
CA SER A 7 -5.84 28.66 15.53
C SER A 7 -6.18 27.54 14.56
N ILE A 8 -5.72 26.31 14.82
CA ILE A 8 -5.80 25.18 13.89
C ILE A 8 -6.13 23.90 14.64
N SER A 9 -6.98 23.06 14.06
CA SER A 9 -7.19 21.68 14.53
C SER A 9 -7.07 20.69 13.39
N GLY A 10 -6.46 19.54 13.63
CA GLY A 10 -6.27 18.50 12.64
C GLY A 10 -6.61 17.11 13.16
N ARG A 11 -6.91 16.21 12.23
CA ARG A 11 -7.06 14.78 12.49
C ARG A 11 -6.21 14.01 11.50
N ILE A 12 -5.28 13.22 12.02
CA ILE A 12 -4.47 12.29 11.23
C ILE A 12 -4.95 10.88 11.56
N PHE A 13 -5.35 10.16 10.52
CA PHE A 13 -5.76 8.76 10.59
C PHE A 13 -4.56 7.90 10.22
N ILE A 14 -4.21 6.96 11.10
CA ILE A 14 -3.04 6.09 10.96
C ILE A 14 -3.55 4.65 10.93
N VAL A 15 -3.12 3.89 9.93
CA VAL A 15 -3.45 2.47 9.74
C VAL A 15 -2.17 1.74 9.37
N GLY A 16 -1.78 0.72 10.15
CA GLY A 16 -0.59 -0.08 9.84
C GLY A 16 0.70 0.73 9.69
N GLN A 17 0.94 1.71 10.57
CA GLN A 17 2.07 2.66 10.52
C GLN A 17 2.07 3.65 9.34
N LYS A 18 1.04 3.63 8.49
CA LYS A 18 0.86 4.58 7.39
C LYS A 18 -0.21 5.62 7.72
N VAL A 19 -0.05 6.81 7.16
CA VAL A 19 -1.07 7.86 7.17
C VAL A 19 -2.10 7.52 6.10
N ALA A 20 -3.33 7.27 6.54
CA ALA A 20 -4.45 6.95 5.66
C ALA A 20 -5.25 8.19 5.25
N TRP A 21 -5.26 9.21 6.11
CA TRP A 21 -5.93 10.48 5.83
C TRP A 21 -5.46 11.57 6.80
N ALA A 22 -5.30 12.80 6.33
CA ALA A 22 -5.03 13.96 7.17
C ALA A 22 -6.02 15.07 6.85
N VAL A 23 -6.85 15.44 7.84
CA VAL A 23 -7.72 16.63 7.76
C VAL A 23 -7.10 17.72 8.59
N LEU A 24 -7.01 18.92 8.02
CA LEU A 24 -6.78 20.15 8.74
C LEU A 24 -8.05 21.00 8.70
N ASN A 25 -8.37 21.67 9.80
CA ASN A 25 -9.44 22.65 9.91
C ASN A 25 -8.81 23.95 10.41
N GLY A 26 -8.94 25.01 9.62
CA GLY A 26 -8.41 26.33 9.91
C GLY A 26 -8.72 27.31 8.78
N PRO A 27 -8.45 28.61 8.97
CA PRO A 27 -8.68 29.62 7.93
C PRO A 27 -7.85 29.32 6.67
N GLY A 28 -8.49 29.33 5.51
CA GLY A 28 -7.81 29.15 4.22
C GLY A 28 -7.44 27.69 3.85
N VAL A 29 -7.76 26.72 4.70
CA VAL A 29 -7.52 25.30 4.38
C VAL A 29 -8.52 24.83 3.33
N GLN A 30 -8.02 24.30 2.21
CA GLN A 30 -8.85 23.71 1.16
C GLN A 30 -9.17 22.25 1.45
N ASN A 31 -10.36 21.82 1.03
CA ASN A 31 -10.80 20.44 1.12
C ASN A 31 -10.28 19.67 -0.10
N PHE A 32 -10.03 18.37 0.04
CA PHE A 32 -9.57 17.56 -1.10
C PHE A 32 -10.54 17.59 -2.30
N SER A 33 -11.86 17.58 -2.05
CA SER A 33 -12.86 17.71 -3.11
C SER A 33 -12.74 19.02 -3.89
N SER A 34 -12.39 20.12 -3.22
CA SER A 34 -12.13 21.40 -3.88
C SER A 34 -10.92 21.29 -4.81
N VAL A 35 -9.86 20.59 -4.42
CA VAL A 35 -8.68 20.35 -5.27
C VAL A 35 -9.08 19.61 -6.55
N LEU A 36 -9.87 18.55 -6.43
CA LEU A 36 -10.33 17.76 -7.59
C LEU A 36 -11.18 18.59 -8.56
N ILE A 37 -12.08 19.44 -8.04
CA ILE A 37 -12.91 20.35 -8.85
C ILE A 37 -12.05 21.41 -9.55
N HIS A 38 -11.08 22.03 -8.85
CA HIS A 38 -10.21 23.04 -9.44
C HIS A 38 -9.32 22.45 -10.55
N ARG A 39 -8.90 21.19 -10.40
CA ARG A 39 -8.17 20.43 -11.43
C ARG A 39 -9.06 19.92 -12.56
N GLN A 40 -10.37 20.19 -12.53
CA GLN A 40 -11.36 19.74 -13.51
C GLN A 40 -11.42 18.20 -13.67
N LEU A 41 -11.06 17.46 -12.63
CA LEU A 41 -11.12 15.99 -12.63
C LEU A 41 -12.52 15.46 -12.29
N VAL A 42 -13.28 16.24 -11.54
CA VAL A 42 -14.67 15.94 -11.15
C VAL A 42 -15.48 17.22 -11.14
N THR A 43 -16.78 17.11 -11.35
CA THR A 43 -17.73 18.20 -11.18
C THR A 43 -18.20 18.32 -9.72
N ARG A 44 -18.93 19.40 -9.40
CA ARG A 44 -19.59 19.53 -8.09
C ARG A 44 -20.62 18.42 -7.89
N ASP A 45 -21.39 18.11 -8.94
CA ASP A 45 -22.42 17.08 -8.91
C ASP A 45 -21.81 15.70 -8.65
N ASP A 46 -20.68 15.37 -9.30
CA ASP A 46 -19.95 14.12 -9.04
C ASP A 46 -19.56 14.00 -7.56
N VAL A 47 -19.00 15.07 -6.98
CA VAL A 47 -18.63 15.09 -5.56
C VAL A 47 -19.84 14.91 -4.66
N GLU A 48 -20.96 15.56 -4.96
CA GLU A 48 -22.19 15.44 -4.16
C GLU A 48 -22.74 14.01 -4.20
N GLN A 49 -22.75 13.37 -5.37
CA GLN A 49 -23.18 11.98 -5.53
C GLN A 49 -22.24 11.01 -4.79
N VAL A 50 -20.93 11.16 -4.95
CA VAL A 50 -19.93 10.34 -4.25
C VAL A 50 -20.06 10.48 -2.73
N MET A 51 -20.22 11.71 -2.24
CA MET A 51 -20.43 11.97 -0.80
C MET A 51 -21.75 11.38 -0.29
N SER A 52 -22.80 11.41 -1.11
CA SER A 52 -24.07 10.75 -0.81
C SER A 52 -23.90 9.24 -0.68
N GLU A 53 -23.16 8.62 -1.60
CA GLU A 53 -22.83 7.20 -1.54
C GLU A 53 -22.00 6.85 -0.30
N CYS A 54 -20.94 7.61 -0.02
CA CYS A 54 -20.10 7.40 1.17
C CYS A 54 -20.92 7.47 2.48
N ARG A 55 -21.92 8.35 2.55
CA ARG A 55 -22.82 8.45 3.71
C ARG A 55 -23.75 7.23 3.84
N LYS A 56 -24.16 6.62 2.73
CA LYS A 56 -25.04 5.45 2.72
C LYS A 56 -24.29 4.16 3.01
N SER A 57 -23.16 3.93 2.34
CA SER A 57 -22.38 2.69 2.45
C SER A 57 -21.31 2.71 3.53
N GLY A 58 -20.99 3.89 4.09
CA GLY A 58 -19.82 4.07 4.95
C GLY A 58 -18.49 3.96 4.19
N GLY A 59 -18.54 3.97 2.85
CA GLY A 59 -17.38 3.85 1.97
C GLY A 59 -16.41 5.04 2.06
N ASN A 60 -15.16 4.81 1.65
CA ASN A 60 -14.14 5.85 1.56
C ASN A 60 -14.33 6.67 0.28
N PHE A 61 -14.33 8.00 0.42
CA PHE A 61 -14.48 8.96 -0.69
C PHE A 61 -13.57 8.67 -1.89
N CYS A 62 -12.28 8.42 -1.67
CA CYS A 62 -11.33 8.16 -2.75
C CYS A 62 -11.55 6.79 -3.41
N GLU A 63 -11.95 5.79 -2.65
CA GLU A 63 -12.28 4.46 -3.21
C GLU A 63 -13.56 4.51 -4.05
N VAL A 64 -14.55 5.30 -3.64
CA VAL A 64 -15.77 5.49 -4.44
C VAL A 64 -15.44 6.21 -5.76
N LEU A 65 -14.58 7.25 -5.74
CA LEU A 65 -14.11 7.91 -6.96
C LEU A 65 -13.44 6.95 -7.95
N VAL A 66 -12.57 6.06 -7.46
CA VAL A 66 -11.88 5.08 -8.31
C VAL A 66 -12.86 4.03 -8.82
N SER A 67 -13.71 3.49 -7.95
CA SER A 67 -14.66 2.43 -8.34
C SER A 67 -15.70 2.89 -9.35
N TRP A 68 -16.08 4.17 -9.31
CA TRP A 68 -16.97 4.78 -10.31
C TRP A 68 -16.23 5.23 -11.58
N GLY A 69 -14.90 5.08 -11.63
CA GLY A 69 -14.09 5.46 -12.78
C GLY A 69 -13.98 6.97 -13.01
N LEU A 70 -14.32 7.79 -12.00
CA LEU A 70 -14.30 9.25 -12.11
C LEU A 70 -12.87 9.79 -12.15
N VAL A 71 -11.95 9.19 -11.38
CA VAL A 71 -10.54 9.57 -11.35
C VAL A 71 -9.67 8.31 -11.37
N PRO A 72 -8.67 8.21 -12.27
CA PRO A 72 -7.72 7.10 -12.25
C PRO A 72 -6.99 7.00 -10.91
N ARG A 73 -6.76 5.77 -10.44
CA ARG A 73 -6.17 5.51 -9.11
C ARG A 73 -4.81 6.19 -8.91
N GLU A 74 -3.92 6.10 -9.90
CA GLU A 74 -2.59 6.72 -9.85
C GLU A 74 -2.67 8.24 -9.68
N THR A 75 -3.47 8.90 -10.53
CA THR A 75 -3.70 10.35 -10.45
C THR A 75 -4.29 10.75 -9.10
N LEU A 76 -5.23 9.95 -8.58
CA LEU A 76 -5.83 10.20 -7.28
C LEU A 76 -4.83 10.04 -6.14
N ARG A 77 -3.96 9.02 -6.20
CA ARG A 77 -2.90 8.77 -5.21
C ARG A 77 -1.92 9.93 -5.15
N ASP A 78 -1.47 10.44 -6.29
CA ASP A 78 -0.53 11.56 -6.35
C ASP A 78 -1.10 12.85 -5.78
N LEU A 79 -2.33 13.20 -6.19
CA LEU A 79 -3.03 14.38 -5.68
C LEU A 79 -3.31 14.28 -4.19
N LEU A 80 -3.71 13.09 -3.74
CA LEU A 80 -3.99 12.85 -2.34
C LEU A 80 -2.71 12.95 -1.50
N ARG A 81 -1.58 12.42 -1.99
CA ARG A 81 -0.27 12.56 -1.35
C ARG A 81 0.13 14.03 -1.21
N GLU A 82 0.06 14.79 -2.30
CA GLU A 82 0.42 16.22 -2.30
C GLU A 82 -0.45 17.00 -1.31
N HIS A 83 -1.77 16.76 -1.35
CA HIS A 83 -2.72 17.39 -0.45
C HIS A 83 -2.43 17.07 1.03
N MET A 84 -2.18 15.80 1.36
CA MET A 84 -1.88 15.39 2.73
C MET A 84 -0.51 15.83 3.20
N ALA A 85 0.50 15.86 2.33
CA ALA A 85 1.82 16.39 2.66
C ALA A 85 1.70 17.86 3.09
N GLY A 86 0.90 18.67 2.38
CA GLY A 86 0.59 20.04 2.77
C GLY A 86 -0.05 20.13 4.17
N HIS A 87 -1.02 19.27 4.49
CA HIS A 87 -1.64 19.24 5.81
C HIS A 87 -0.68 18.77 6.92
N VAL A 88 0.14 17.75 6.66
CA VAL A 88 1.12 17.24 7.63
C VAL A 88 2.19 18.30 7.91
N GLN A 89 2.72 18.95 6.87
CA GLN A 89 3.66 20.07 7.02
C GLN A 89 3.06 21.23 7.82
N ALA A 90 1.83 21.63 7.49
CA ALA A 90 1.13 22.68 8.23
C ALA A 90 0.96 22.31 9.71
N LEU A 91 0.67 21.04 10.02
CA LEU A 91 0.56 20.55 11.40
C LEU A 91 1.90 20.53 12.14
N LEU A 92 2.98 20.13 11.47
CA LEU A 92 4.33 20.14 12.05
C LEU A 92 4.83 21.55 12.35
N ALA A 93 4.38 22.54 11.59
CA ALA A 93 4.72 23.95 11.79
C ALA A 93 3.93 24.63 12.92
N VAL A 94 2.94 23.96 13.53
CA VAL A 94 2.13 24.55 14.62
C VAL A 94 2.91 24.52 15.94
N PRO A 95 3.26 25.68 16.52
CA PRO A 95 3.86 25.73 17.85
C PRO A 95 2.85 25.30 18.92
N ASP A 96 3.35 24.64 19.97
CA ASP A 96 2.57 24.20 21.14
C ASP A 96 1.38 23.27 20.82
N ALA A 97 1.47 22.51 19.72
CA ALA A 97 0.44 21.57 19.33
C ALA A 97 0.30 20.42 20.34
N GLN A 98 -0.92 20.21 20.84
CA GLN A 98 -1.25 19.03 21.64
C GLN A 98 -1.72 17.90 20.74
N ALA A 99 -1.09 16.73 20.84
CA ALA A 99 -1.46 15.53 20.12
C ALA A 99 -2.12 14.51 21.05
N LEU A 100 -3.33 14.07 20.70
CA LEU A 100 -4.04 12.99 21.39
C LEU A 100 -4.20 11.79 20.46
N PHE A 101 -3.76 10.62 20.90
CA PHE A 101 -4.02 9.38 20.18
C PHE A 101 -5.36 8.79 20.62
N VAL A 102 -6.31 8.70 19.69
CA VAL A 102 -7.62 8.08 19.89
C VAL A 102 -7.69 6.84 19.01
N PRO A 103 -7.57 5.63 19.55
CA PRO A 103 -7.70 4.41 18.77
C PRO A 103 -9.15 4.26 18.29
N GLN A 104 -9.33 4.07 16.99
CA GLN A 104 -10.62 3.74 16.38
C GLN A 104 -10.42 2.60 15.37
N PRO A 105 -11.24 1.54 15.40
CA PRO A 105 -11.21 0.51 14.39
C PRO A 105 -11.71 1.08 13.05
N ARG A 106 -10.89 1.02 12.01
CA ARG A 106 -11.25 1.37 10.63
C ARG A 106 -10.50 0.48 9.65
N THR A 107 -11.14 0.17 8.53
CA THR A 107 -10.54 -0.59 7.43
C THR A 107 -10.21 0.40 6.31
N TYR A 108 -8.96 0.44 5.89
CA TYR A 108 -8.50 1.25 4.74
C TYR A 108 -7.77 0.34 3.74
N SER A 109 -7.92 0.66 2.45
CA SER A 109 -7.13 0.05 1.38
C SER A 109 -5.66 0.45 1.53
N SER A 110 -4.74 -0.52 1.42
CA SER A 110 -3.31 -0.26 1.59
C SER A 110 -2.72 0.71 0.55
N GLN A 111 -3.35 0.82 -0.62
CA GLN A 111 -2.85 1.62 -1.76
C GLN A 111 -3.12 3.12 -1.66
N LEU A 112 -4.09 3.55 -0.86
CA LEU A 112 -4.37 4.98 -0.59
C LEU A 112 -3.94 5.37 0.83
N THR A 113 -2.86 4.74 1.30
CA THR A 113 -2.15 5.10 2.51
C THR A 113 -0.69 5.41 2.18
N PHE A 114 -0.05 6.22 3.00
CA PHE A 114 1.27 6.79 2.73
C PHE A 114 2.16 6.66 3.96
N ALA A 115 3.41 6.24 3.77
CA ALA A 115 4.40 6.30 4.83
C ALA A 115 4.62 7.77 5.26
N LEU A 116 5.07 7.99 6.50
CA LEU A 116 5.26 9.35 7.01
C LEU A 116 6.34 10.09 6.20
N GLU A 117 7.36 9.37 5.75
CA GLU A 117 8.46 9.90 4.94
C GLU A 117 7.97 10.43 3.59
N GLU A 118 6.94 9.80 2.99
CA GLU A 118 6.30 10.25 1.73
C GLU A 118 5.58 11.60 1.87
N LEU A 119 5.26 12.01 3.11
CA LEU A 119 4.49 13.21 3.42
C LEU A 119 5.35 14.33 4.04
N VAL A 120 6.45 13.99 4.70
CA VAL A 120 7.30 14.95 5.43
C VAL A 120 8.51 15.41 4.61
N HIS A 121 8.99 14.60 3.66
CA HIS A 121 10.03 15.02 2.74
C HIS A 121 9.42 15.33 1.37
N PRO A 122 9.85 16.40 0.67
CA PRO A 122 9.68 16.40 -0.77
C PRO A 122 10.34 15.11 -1.25
N VAL A 123 9.57 14.23 -1.86
CA VAL A 123 10.15 13.15 -2.65
C VAL A 123 11.09 13.89 -3.60
N GLU A 124 12.41 13.74 -3.44
CA GLU A 124 13.33 14.06 -4.52
C GLU A 124 12.68 13.45 -5.75
N GLN A 125 12.33 14.30 -6.73
CA GLN A 125 11.69 13.86 -7.95
C GLN A 125 12.48 12.64 -8.42
N HIS A 126 11.90 11.44 -8.31
CA HIS A 126 12.36 10.37 -9.17
C HIS A 126 12.09 10.93 -10.56
N PRO A 127 13.14 11.15 -11.37
CA PRO A 127 13.02 11.85 -12.62
C PRO A 127 11.98 11.13 -13.46
N THR A 128 11.17 11.89 -14.20
CA THR A 128 10.27 11.41 -15.25
C THR A 128 10.86 10.16 -15.90
N HIS A 129 10.22 9.01 -15.66
CA HIS A 129 10.90 7.73 -15.74
C HIS A 129 11.49 7.48 -17.14
N PRO A 130 12.79 7.15 -17.25
CA PRO A 130 13.42 6.75 -18.49
C PRO A 130 12.81 5.40 -18.97
N PRO A 131 12.99 5.01 -20.25
CA PRO A 131 12.48 3.75 -20.81
C PRO A 131 12.78 2.49 -19.98
N VAL A 132 13.78 2.54 -19.09
CA VAL A 132 14.19 1.50 -18.16
C VAL A 132 13.06 1.06 -17.21
N GLU A 133 12.21 1.96 -16.70
CA GLU A 133 11.14 1.52 -15.78
C GLU A 133 9.95 0.87 -16.47
N ARG A 134 9.66 1.24 -17.73
CA ARG A 134 8.67 0.48 -18.51
C ARG A 134 9.15 -0.95 -18.75
N GLU A 135 10.45 -1.13 -18.96
CA GLU A 135 11.06 -2.45 -19.11
C GLU A 135 11.07 -3.22 -17.78
N VAL A 136 11.43 -2.57 -16.66
CA VAL A 136 11.39 -3.17 -15.31
C VAL A 136 9.95 -3.53 -14.90
N MET A 137 8.96 -2.67 -15.16
CA MET A 137 7.55 -2.95 -14.88
C MET A 137 6.97 -4.02 -15.82
N ALA A 138 7.38 -4.05 -17.09
CA ALA A 138 7.03 -5.14 -18.00
C ALA A 138 7.60 -6.48 -17.52
N ASN A 139 8.86 -6.48 -17.05
CA ASN A 139 9.50 -7.66 -16.49
C ASN A 139 8.79 -8.11 -15.22
N VAL A 140 8.46 -7.21 -14.28
CA VAL A 140 7.71 -7.55 -13.05
C VAL A 140 6.36 -8.17 -13.39
N LYS A 141 5.60 -7.57 -14.32
CA LYS A 141 4.30 -8.12 -14.72
C LYS A 141 4.43 -9.53 -15.32
N GLN A 142 5.36 -9.72 -16.27
CA GLN A 142 5.60 -11.02 -16.88
C GLN A 142 6.03 -12.08 -15.87
N THR A 143 6.91 -11.71 -14.93
CA THR A 143 7.36 -12.59 -13.84
C THR A 143 6.19 -12.98 -12.92
N LEU A 144 5.27 -12.07 -12.61
CA LEU A 144 4.08 -12.37 -11.81
C LEU A 144 3.07 -13.24 -12.57
N GLU A 145 2.91 -13.04 -13.87
CA GLU A 145 2.12 -13.92 -14.74
C GLU A 145 2.71 -15.34 -14.77
N GLU A 146 4.03 -15.48 -14.85
CA GLU A 146 4.71 -16.78 -14.75
C GLU A 146 4.53 -17.41 -13.36
N THR A 147 4.60 -16.59 -12.31
CA THR A 147 4.37 -17.04 -10.93
C THR A 147 2.99 -17.64 -10.75
N LEU A 148 1.95 -17.08 -11.39
CA LEU A 148 0.60 -17.64 -11.34
C LEU A 148 0.43 -18.97 -12.09
N LYS A 149 1.37 -19.36 -12.95
CA LYS A 149 1.35 -20.69 -13.59
C LYS A 149 1.80 -21.79 -12.64
N ILE A 150 2.27 -21.46 -11.44
CA ILE A 150 2.53 -22.44 -10.39
C ILE A 150 1.21 -23.13 -10.02
N GLU A 151 1.23 -24.45 -9.95
CA GLU A 151 0.04 -25.25 -9.69
C GLU A 151 -0.60 -24.89 -8.34
N GLY A 152 -1.89 -24.57 -8.37
CA GLY A 152 -2.65 -24.11 -7.21
C GLY A 152 -2.47 -22.63 -6.88
N ALA A 153 -1.61 -21.88 -7.59
CA ALA A 153 -1.46 -20.45 -7.35
C ALA A 153 -2.72 -19.71 -7.79
N PHE A 154 -3.20 -18.79 -6.95
CA PHE A 154 -4.34 -17.95 -7.30
C PHE A 154 -4.05 -16.46 -7.13
N ALA A 155 -2.98 -16.09 -6.43
CA ALA A 155 -2.56 -14.70 -6.29
C ALA A 155 -1.05 -14.60 -6.04
N ALA A 156 -0.42 -13.61 -6.64
CA ALA A 156 0.99 -13.30 -6.46
C ALA A 156 1.22 -11.77 -6.39
N CYS A 157 2.19 -11.33 -5.61
CA CYS A 157 2.61 -9.93 -5.56
C CYS A 157 4.12 -9.83 -5.27
N LEU A 158 4.78 -8.83 -5.86
CA LEU A 158 6.13 -8.41 -5.50
C LEU A 158 6.01 -7.22 -4.55
N VAL A 159 6.67 -7.28 -3.39
CA VAL A 159 6.46 -6.34 -2.29
C VAL A 159 7.77 -5.70 -1.86
N ASP A 160 7.74 -4.39 -1.59
CA ASP A 160 8.80 -3.71 -0.85
C ASP A 160 8.58 -3.88 0.66
N ALA A 161 9.48 -4.59 1.34
CA ALA A 161 9.39 -4.92 2.75
C ALA A 161 9.52 -3.70 3.68
N LYS A 162 10.08 -2.58 3.21
CA LYS A 162 10.28 -1.35 4.00
C LYS A 162 9.04 -0.46 4.02
N SER A 163 8.25 -0.47 2.96
CA SER A 163 7.01 0.30 2.82
C SER A 163 5.76 -0.57 2.92
N GLY A 164 5.85 -1.87 2.69
CA GLY A 164 4.70 -2.76 2.50
C GLY A 164 3.91 -2.45 1.22
N MET A 165 4.54 -1.79 0.25
CA MET A 165 3.94 -1.45 -1.04
C MET A 165 4.07 -2.64 -1.99
N CYS A 166 2.98 -3.01 -2.65
CA CYS A 166 3.02 -3.97 -3.74
C CYS A 166 3.52 -3.24 -5.00
N LEU A 167 4.66 -3.65 -5.54
CA LEU A 167 5.25 -3.12 -6.77
C LEU A 167 4.55 -3.66 -8.02
N GLY A 168 3.91 -4.82 -7.88
CA GLY A 168 3.05 -5.41 -8.89
C GLY A 168 2.33 -6.61 -8.30
N SER A 169 1.09 -6.84 -8.72
CA SER A 169 0.30 -7.99 -8.32
C SER A 169 -0.43 -8.61 -9.49
N GLN A 170 -0.68 -9.92 -9.39
CA GLN A 170 -1.49 -10.66 -10.33
C GLN A 170 -2.40 -11.65 -9.59
N GLY A 171 -3.64 -11.80 -10.05
CA GLY A 171 -4.62 -12.73 -9.47
C GLY A 171 -5.37 -12.15 -8.28
N GLY A 172 -5.79 -13.02 -7.36
CA GLY A 172 -6.71 -12.70 -6.28
C GLY A 172 -8.15 -13.11 -6.60
N THR A 173 -9.06 -12.83 -5.66
CA THR A 173 -10.50 -13.07 -5.82
C THR A 173 -11.26 -11.87 -5.26
N ALA A 174 -12.57 -11.80 -5.50
CA ALA A 174 -13.42 -10.76 -4.89
C ALA A 174 -13.33 -10.75 -3.35
N ALA A 175 -13.05 -11.90 -2.73
CA ALA A 175 -12.88 -12.04 -1.28
C ALA A 175 -11.41 -11.96 -0.83
N PHE A 176 -10.45 -11.94 -1.75
CA PHE A 176 -9.03 -11.96 -1.45
C PHE A 176 -8.28 -10.89 -2.26
N ASN A 177 -8.04 -9.74 -1.62
CA ASN A 177 -7.19 -8.70 -2.16
C ASN A 177 -5.72 -8.98 -1.79
N ILE A 178 -4.93 -9.35 -2.80
CA ILE A 178 -3.52 -9.73 -2.65
C ILE A 178 -2.65 -8.60 -2.11
N GLU A 179 -2.91 -7.36 -2.46
CA GLU A 179 -2.10 -6.20 -2.04
C GLU A 179 -2.32 -5.88 -0.55
N THR A 180 -3.56 -6.05 -0.07
CA THR A 180 -3.90 -5.91 1.34
C THR A 180 -3.26 -7.05 2.14
N ALA A 181 -3.36 -8.28 1.63
CA ALA A 181 -2.72 -9.43 2.25
C ALA A 181 -1.18 -9.32 2.26
N ALA A 182 -0.57 -8.81 1.19
CA ALA A 182 0.85 -8.52 1.08
C ALA A 182 1.32 -7.49 2.11
N ALA A 183 0.58 -6.39 2.24
CA ALA A 183 0.87 -5.35 3.22
C ALA A 183 0.80 -5.90 4.65
N ALA A 184 -0.20 -6.72 4.97
CA ALA A 184 -0.30 -7.38 6.27
C ALA A 184 0.86 -8.36 6.53
N ASN A 185 1.22 -9.17 5.54
CA ASN A 185 2.31 -10.14 5.65
C ASN A 185 3.71 -9.50 5.70
N THR A 186 3.85 -8.23 5.29
CA THR A 186 5.09 -7.46 5.47
C THR A 186 5.48 -7.39 6.96
N GLU A 187 4.51 -7.28 7.86
CA GLU A 187 4.78 -7.25 9.30
C GLU A 187 5.31 -8.59 9.83
N VAL A 188 4.92 -9.72 9.21
CA VAL A 188 5.47 -11.05 9.53
C VAL A 188 6.96 -11.10 9.18
N VAL A 189 7.32 -10.63 7.98
CA VAL A 189 8.72 -10.56 7.53
C VAL A 189 9.54 -9.68 8.48
N ARG A 190 9.04 -8.47 8.79
CA ARG A 190 9.73 -7.54 9.70
C ARG A 190 9.90 -8.09 11.09
N ALA A 191 8.84 -8.70 11.65
CA ALA A 191 8.89 -9.31 12.97
C ALA A 191 9.94 -10.42 13.02
N LYS A 192 10.01 -11.27 11.98
CA LYS A 192 11.02 -12.33 11.90
C LYS A 192 12.44 -11.78 11.76
N MET A 193 12.65 -10.78 10.89
CA MET A 193 13.95 -10.11 10.73
C MET A 193 14.42 -9.47 12.05
N LYS A 194 13.51 -8.79 12.76
CA LYS A 194 13.80 -8.22 14.09
C LYS A 194 14.15 -9.32 15.09
N ALA A 195 13.40 -10.42 15.12
CA ALA A 195 13.69 -11.54 16.02
C ALA A 195 15.08 -12.14 15.73
N MET A 196 15.44 -12.33 14.46
CA MET A 196 16.78 -12.82 14.06
C MET A 196 17.89 -11.90 14.56
N SER A 197 17.71 -10.58 14.42
CA SER A 197 18.64 -9.59 14.95
C SER A 197 18.79 -9.68 16.48
N VAL A 198 17.67 -9.74 17.20
CA VAL A 198 17.66 -9.81 18.68
C VAL A 198 18.36 -11.06 19.21
N ILE A 199 18.18 -12.21 18.56
CA ILE A 199 18.76 -13.49 19.01
C ILE A 199 20.09 -13.83 18.32
N GLY A 200 20.63 -12.91 17.50
CA GLY A 200 21.95 -13.04 16.88
C GLY A 200 22.05 -14.05 15.73
N ILE A 201 20.94 -14.38 15.05
CA ILE A 201 20.98 -15.20 13.82
C ILE A 201 21.56 -14.36 12.69
N LYS A 202 22.69 -14.81 12.13
CA LYS A 202 23.40 -14.15 11.01
C LYS A 202 23.03 -14.69 9.62
N ASP A 203 21.95 -15.47 9.55
CA ASP A 203 21.46 -16.08 8.32
C ASP A 203 20.43 -15.18 7.60
N LYS A 204 20.04 -15.54 6.38
CA LYS A 204 18.94 -14.89 5.64
C LYS A 204 17.67 -15.76 5.69
N ILE A 205 16.52 -15.12 5.58
CA ILE A 205 15.26 -15.83 5.40
C ILE A 205 15.22 -16.35 3.95
N GLU A 206 15.24 -17.66 3.76
CA GLU A 206 15.07 -18.27 2.44
C GLU A 206 13.62 -18.13 1.97
N ASP A 207 12.67 -18.61 2.78
CA ASP A 207 11.24 -18.33 2.65
C ASP A 207 10.52 -18.47 4.00
N ILE A 208 9.30 -17.98 4.04
CA ILE A 208 8.34 -18.19 5.12
C ILE A 208 7.13 -18.89 4.52
N LEU A 209 6.81 -20.07 5.04
CA LEU A 209 5.58 -20.79 4.72
C LEU A 209 4.56 -20.61 5.84
N ILE A 210 3.37 -20.13 5.50
CA ILE A 210 2.21 -20.09 6.38
C ILE A 210 1.15 -21.03 5.80
N THR A 211 0.74 -22.01 6.61
CA THR A 211 -0.25 -23.02 6.23
C THR A 211 -1.57 -22.73 6.93
N LEU A 212 -2.64 -22.60 6.15
CA LEU A 212 -4.02 -22.45 6.61
C LEU A 212 -4.84 -23.70 6.23
N GLY A 213 -6.11 -23.72 6.63
CA GLY A 213 -7.03 -24.82 6.30
C GLY A 213 -7.13 -25.07 4.79
N GLU A 214 -7.34 -24.01 4.02
CA GLU A 214 -7.59 -24.07 2.57
C GLU A 214 -6.45 -23.47 1.72
N GLN A 215 -5.45 -22.84 2.35
CA GLN A 215 -4.47 -22.02 1.64
C GLN A 215 -3.05 -22.28 2.13
N TYR A 216 -2.10 -22.22 1.21
CA TYR A 216 -0.69 -22.00 1.53
C TYR A 216 -0.30 -20.59 1.14
N HIS A 217 0.57 -19.99 1.95
CA HIS A 217 1.12 -18.66 1.73
C HIS A 217 2.64 -18.76 1.80
N ILE A 218 3.31 -18.43 0.71
CA ILE A 218 4.76 -18.45 0.60
C ILE A 218 5.25 -17.01 0.47
N ILE A 219 6.15 -16.61 1.36
CA ILE A 219 6.85 -15.33 1.29
C ILE A 219 8.32 -15.62 1.04
N ARG A 220 8.85 -15.18 -0.11
CA ARG A 220 10.23 -15.43 -0.52
C ARG A 220 10.98 -14.11 -0.72
N PRO A 221 11.84 -13.69 0.22
CA PRO A 221 12.74 -12.56 0.00
C PRO A 221 13.62 -12.76 -1.24
N LEU A 222 13.86 -11.68 -1.98
CA LEU A 222 14.78 -11.71 -3.11
C LEU A 222 16.22 -11.82 -2.60
N SER A 223 16.96 -12.74 -3.19
CA SER A 223 18.39 -12.93 -2.94
C SER A 223 19.24 -11.87 -3.64
N THR A 224 18.75 -11.35 -4.77
CA THR A 224 19.43 -10.35 -5.61
C THR A 224 19.23 -8.91 -5.12
N ARG A 225 18.13 -8.64 -4.40
CA ARG A 225 17.76 -7.30 -3.95
C ARG A 225 17.14 -7.33 -2.56
N ASP A 226 17.94 -6.97 -1.56
CA ASP A 226 17.50 -6.87 -0.19
C ASP A 226 16.32 -5.88 -0.07
N GLY A 227 15.35 -6.21 0.78
CA GLY A 227 14.17 -5.38 1.01
C GLY A 227 12.99 -5.65 0.07
N LEU A 228 13.12 -6.56 -0.90
CA LEU A 228 11.99 -7.03 -1.71
C LEU A 228 11.65 -8.49 -1.40
N PHE A 229 10.38 -8.88 -1.57
CA PHE A 229 9.96 -10.28 -1.51
C PHE A 229 8.79 -10.59 -2.42
N PHE A 230 8.73 -11.83 -2.90
CA PHE A 230 7.52 -12.40 -3.47
C PHE A 230 6.56 -12.86 -2.38
N TYR A 231 5.28 -12.59 -2.59
CA TYR A 231 4.19 -13.18 -1.83
C TYR A 231 3.29 -13.97 -2.78
N LEU A 232 3.16 -15.28 -2.51
CA LEU A 232 2.40 -16.22 -3.32
C LEU A 232 1.33 -16.90 -2.44
N ALA A 233 0.07 -16.80 -2.85
CA ALA A 233 -1.04 -17.52 -2.24
C ALA A 233 -1.49 -18.67 -3.14
N LEU A 234 -1.63 -19.85 -2.55
CA LEU A 234 -1.98 -21.10 -3.23
C LEU A 234 -3.21 -21.74 -2.59
N ASN A 235 -4.07 -22.36 -3.40
CA ASN A 235 -5.14 -23.23 -2.92
C ASN A 235 -4.55 -24.59 -2.54
N ARG A 236 -4.69 -24.96 -1.27
CA ARG A 236 -4.12 -26.17 -0.69
C ARG A 236 -4.64 -27.45 -1.33
N ALA A 237 -5.87 -27.47 -1.83
CA ALA A 237 -6.47 -28.66 -2.42
C ALA A 237 -5.73 -29.13 -3.69
N ASN A 238 -5.14 -28.18 -4.43
CA ASN A 238 -4.55 -28.44 -5.74
C ASN A 238 -3.05 -28.12 -5.79
N ALA A 239 -2.47 -27.52 -4.74
CA ALA A 239 -1.09 -27.06 -4.77
C ALA A 239 -0.07 -28.17 -4.46
N ASN A 240 0.93 -28.32 -5.34
CA ASN A 240 2.14 -29.06 -5.04
C ASN A 240 3.15 -28.14 -4.34
N LEU A 241 3.19 -28.17 -3.02
CA LEU A 241 4.00 -27.24 -2.20
C LEU A 241 5.51 -27.30 -2.52
N ALA A 242 6.05 -28.51 -2.72
CA ALA A 242 7.47 -28.67 -3.04
C ALA A 242 7.80 -28.01 -4.39
N MET A 243 6.96 -28.26 -5.40
CA MET A 243 7.11 -27.66 -6.72
C MET A 243 6.87 -26.15 -6.70
N ALA A 244 5.94 -25.66 -5.89
CA ALA A 244 5.67 -24.24 -5.73
C ALA A 244 6.89 -23.49 -5.18
N ARG A 245 7.52 -24.01 -4.12
CA ARG A 245 8.74 -23.41 -3.55
C ARG A 245 9.91 -23.45 -4.54
N PHE A 246 10.09 -24.58 -5.23
CA PHE A 246 11.12 -24.74 -6.24
C PHE A 246 10.96 -23.74 -7.40
N LYS A 247 9.78 -23.71 -8.03
CA LYS A 247 9.49 -22.78 -9.13
C LYS A 247 9.58 -21.32 -8.71
N LEU A 248 9.07 -20.98 -7.53
CA LEU A 248 9.16 -19.60 -7.02
C LEU A 248 10.62 -19.18 -6.80
N ALA A 249 11.50 -20.08 -6.36
CA ALA A 249 12.93 -19.80 -6.24
C ALA A 249 13.61 -19.57 -7.60
N ASP A 250 13.25 -20.34 -8.63
CA ASP A 250 13.79 -20.16 -9.97
C ASP A 250 13.29 -18.86 -10.62
N ILE A 251 12.00 -18.55 -10.44
CA ILE A 251 11.40 -17.29 -10.89
C ILE A 251 12.09 -16.11 -10.20
N GLU A 252 12.29 -16.19 -8.89
CA GLU A 252 12.98 -15.15 -8.11
C GLU A 252 14.39 -14.87 -8.63
N LYS A 253 15.16 -15.90 -8.96
CA LYS A 253 16.51 -15.75 -9.54
C LYS A 253 16.50 -15.18 -10.95
N SER A 254 15.45 -15.43 -11.73
CA SER A 254 15.33 -14.96 -13.11
C SER A 254 14.85 -13.51 -13.23
N LEU A 255 14.32 -12.94 -12.15
CA LEU A 255 13.84 -11.56 -12.14
C LEU A 255 15.02 -10.57 -12.22
N ALA A 256 15.07 -9.82 -13.32
CA ALA A 256 15.97 -8.69 -13.51
C ALA A 256 15.24 -7.38 -13.15
N LEU A 257 15.71 -6.71 -12.08
CA LEU A 257 15.24 -5.41 -11.59
C LEU A 257 16.33 -4.34 -11.69
#